data_AF-A0A832G8Y8-F1
#
_entry.id   AF-A0A832G8Y8-F1
#
_cell.length_a   1.000
_cell.length_b   1.000
_cell.length_c   1.000
_cell.angle_alpha   90.00
_cell.angle_beta   90.00
_cell.angle_gamma   90.00
#
_symmetry.space_group_name_H-M   'P 1'
#
loop_
_entity.id
_entity.type
_entity.pdbx_description
1 polymer ?
#
loop_
_entity_poly.entity_id
_entity_poly.type
_entity_poly.pdbx_seq_one_letter_code
_entity_poly.pdbx_strand_id
1 'polypeptide(L)'
;MNSPKKVAIGDLSNFQLHAAYLAYSEAYDRVLDPEVREFLNQNIIALQENKIDYQTFYRNISPYRQIDVSRVQQRANIRVQSKSEWRSQMRKLEREKRYEK
;
A
#
# COMPACT_ATOMS: atom_id res chain seq x y z
N MET A 1 8.31 -11.49 -31.38
CA MET A 1 7.62 -10.38 -30.70
C MET A 1 8.62 -9.75 -29.74
N ASN A 2 9.10 -8.54 -30.06
CA ASN A 2 10.09 -7.86 -29.22
C ASN A 2 9.36 -7.28 -28.01
N SER A 3 9.61 -7.82 -26.82
CA SER A 3 9.12 -7.18 -25.61
C SER A 3 9.82 -5.83 -25.46
N PRO A 4 9.11 -4.72 -25.17
CA PRO A 4 9.76 -3.44 -24.90
C PRO A 4 10.80 -3.62 -23.79
N LYS A 5 11.90 -2.86 -23.83
CA LYS A 5 12.92 -2.90 -22.79
C LYS A 5 12.50 -2.00 -21.62
N LYS A 6 12.77 -2.45 -20.39
CA LYS A 6 12.54 -1.66 -19.17
C LYS A 6 13.40 -0.39 -19.18
N VAL A 7 12.80 0.75 -18.81
CA VAL A 7 13.51 2.02 -18.66
C VAL A 7 14.33 1.97 -17.37
N ALA A 8 15.58 2.43 -17.41
CA ALA A 8 16.44 2.54 -16.24
C ALA A 8 16.64 4.01 -15.90
N ILE A 9 16.23 4.41 -14.69
CA ILE A 9 16.49 5.75 -14.17
C ILE A 9 17.72 5.68 -13.26
N GLY A 10 18.77 6.40 -13.65
CA GLY A 10 20.03 6.46 -12.90
C GLY A 10 20.12 7.57 -11.86
N ASP A 11 19.14 8.48 -11.81
CA ASP A 11 19.18 9.63 -10.91
C ASP A 11 18.56 9.29 -9.55
N LEU A 12 19.44 8.99 -8.59
CA LEU A 12 19.09 8.66 -7.21
C LEU A 12 18.97 9.91 -6.31
N SER A 13 19.19 11.12 -6.86
CA SER A 13 19.18 12.36 -6.07
C SER A 13 17.77 12.79 -5.65
N ASN A 14 16.76 12.46 -6.46
CA ASN A 14 15.36 12.79 -6.20
C ASN A 14 14.60 11.59 -5.61
N PHE A 15 14.32 11.65 -4.31
CA PHE A 15 13.57 10.62 -3.59
C PHE A 15 12.18 10.34 -4.22
N GLN A 16 11.46 11.37 -4.66
CA GLN A 16 10.12 11.19 -5.24
C GLN A 16 10.20 10.43 -6.57
N LEU A 17 11.17 10.78 -7.41
CA LEU A 17 11.42 10.09 -8.67
C LEU A 17 11.86 8.65 -8.43
N HIS A 18 12.72 8.41 -7.44
CA HIS A 18 13.15 7.06 -7.07
C HIS A 18 11.98 6.21 -6.57
N ALA A 19 11.12 6.76 -5.71
CA ALA A 19 9.92 6.06 -5.24
C ALA A 19 8.96 5.74 -6.39
N ALA A 20 8.77 6.67 -7.32
CA ALA A 20 7.99 6.46 -8.54
C ALA A 20 8.60 5.37 -9.42
N TYR A 21 9.92 5.36 -9.57
CA TYR A 21 10.65 4.34 -10.32
C TYR A 21 10.48 2.94 -9.72
N LEU A 22 10.53 2.80 -8.39
CA LEU A 22 10.28 1.53 -7.72
C LEU A 22 8.86 1.01 -7.98
N ALA A 23 7.86 1.90 -7.91
CA ALA A 23 6.48 1.55 -8.22
C ALA A 23 6.29 1.15 -9.70
N TYR A 24 6.92 1.87 -10.62
CA TYR A 24 6.97 1.50 -12.04
C TYR A 24 7.65 0.14 -12.26
N SER A 25 8.80 -0.09 -11.63
CA SER A 25 9.57 -1.32 -11.75
C SER A 25 8.75 -2.53 -11.32
N GLU A 26 8.08 -2.42 -10.18
CA GLU A 26 7.19 -3.47 -9.66
C GLU A 26 6.02 -3.75 -10.61
N ALA A 27 5.36 -2.70 -11.13
CA ALA A 27 4.26 -2.86 -12.09
C ALA A 27 4.74 -3.49 -13.41
N TYR A 28 5.89 -3.06 -13.91
CA TYR A 28 6.48 -3.54 -15.16
C TYR A 28 6.84 -5.02 -15.13
N ASP A 29 7.42 -5.48 -14.02
CA ASP A 29 7.84 -6.88 -13.86
C ASP A 29 6.63 -7.82 -13.75
N ARG A 30 5.49 -7.33 -13.26
CA ARG A 30 4.25 -8.12 -13.12
C ARG A 30 3.47 -8.25 -14.41
N VAL A 31 3.45 -7.21 -15.24
CA VAL A 31 2.64 -7.21 -16.46
C VAL A 31 3.35 -8.01 -17.56
N LEU A 32 2.63 -8.93 -18.19
CA LEU A 32 3.11 -9.74 -19.33
C LEU A 32 2.76 -9.13 -20.68
N ASP A 33 1.76 -8.25 -20.70
CA ASP A 33 1.29 -7.56 -21.90
C ASP A 33 2.31 -6.53 -22.41
N PRO A 34 2.82 -6.66 -23.64
CA PRO A 34 3.75 -5.70 -24.25
C PRO A 34 3.18 -4.28 -24.35
N GLU A 35 1.89 -4.12 -24.65
CA GLU A 35 1.27 -2.79 -24.84
C GLU A 35 1.24 -2.02 -23.53
N VAL A 36 0.90 -2.69 -22.44
CA VAL A 36 0.89 -2.10 -21.10
C VAL A 36 2.31 -1.77 -20.64
N ARG A 37 3.30 -2.61 -20.96
CA ARG A 37 4.71 -2.30 -20.67
C ARG A 37 5.17 -1.02 -21.38
N GLU A 38 4.73 -0.82 -22.63
CA GLU A 38 5.02 0.40 -23.37
C GLU A 38 4.33 1.62 -22.73
N PHE A 39 3.06 1.50 -22.33
CA PHE A 39 2.35 2.55 -21.61
C PHE A 39 3.04 2.94 -20.29
N LEU A 40 3.53 1.95 -19.51
CA LEU A 40 4.27 2.18 -18.28
C LEU A 40 5.60 2.91 -18.56
N ASN A 41 6.30 2.54 -19.63
CA ASN A 41 7.53 3.21 -20.06
C ASN A 41 7.25 4.68 -20.43
N GLN A 42 6.20 4.95 -21.18
CA GLN A 42 5.82 6.31 -21.56
C GLN A 42 5.47 7.16 -20.33
N ASN A 43 4.77 6.58 -19.35
CA ASN A 43 4.42 7.29 -18.11
C ASN A 43 5.66 7.69 -17.31
N ILE A 44 6.62 6.78 -17.11
CA ILE A 44 7.81 7.10 -16.30
C ILE A 44 8.72 8.12 -17.02
N ILE A 45 8.81 8.05 -18.35
CA ILE A 45 9.51 9.06 -19.16
C ILE A 45 8.82 10.42 -19.06
N ALA A 46 7.49 10.47 -19.19
CA ALA A 46 6.73 11.70 -19.06
C ALA A 46 6.88 12.34 -17.66
N LEU A 47 7.00 11.51 -16.61
CA LEU A 47 7.28 11.99 -15.26
C LEU A 47 8.70 12.58 -15.15
N GLN A 48 9.70 11.91 -15.74
CA GLN A 48 11.08 12.39 -15.75
C GLN A 48 11.23 13.71 -16.51
N GLU A 49 10.49 13.88 -17.61
CA GLU A 49 10.45 15.12 -18.40
C GLU A 49 9.57 16.22 -17.76
N ASN A 50 9.01 15.97 -16.56
CA ASN A 50 8.07 16.85 -15.87
C ASN A 50 6.82 17.22 -16.70
N LYS A 51 6.43 16.35 -17.65
CA LYS A 51 5.21 16.52 -18.45
C LYS A 51 3.94 16.13 -17.68
N ILE A 52 4.08 15.23 -16.72
CA ILE A 52 3.01 14.82 -15.80
C ILE A 52 3.46 15.01 -14.36
N ASP A 53 2.51 15.25 -13.47
CA ASP A 53 2.74 15.31 -12.03
C ASP A 53 2.76 13.90 -11.41
N TYR A 54 3.34 13.80 -10.21
CA TYR A 54 3.41 12.55 -9.47
C TYR A 54 2.01 11.97 -9.17
N GLN A 55 1.01 12.83 -8.94
CA GLN A 55 -0.35 12.39 -8.68
C GLN A 55 -0.96 11.68 -9.90
N THR A 56 -0.82 12.27 -11.10
CA THR A 56 -1.29 11.64 -12.35
C THR A 56 -0.52 10.37 -12.64
N PHE A 57 0.80 10.36 -12.43
CA PHE A 57 1.61 9.15 -12.57
C PHE A 57 1.06 8.01 -11.70
N TYR A 58 0.88 8.23 -10.39
CA TYR A 58 0.37 7.20 -9.49
C TYR A 58 -1.05 6.76 -9.83
N ARG A 59 -1.89 7.66 -10.35
CA ARG A 59 -3.23 7.31 -10.84
C ARG A 59 -3.15 6.37 -12.05
N ASN A 60 -2.28 6.66 -13.01
CA ASN A 60 -2.13 5.88 -14.24
C ASN A 60 -1.57 4.48 -13.99
N ILE A 61 -0.65 4.34 -13.02
CA ILE A 61 -0.06 3.04 -12.68
C ILE A 61 -0.89 2.24 -11.66
N SER A 62 -1.87 2.86 -11.00
CA SER A 62 -2.68 2.24 -9.95
C SER A 62 -3.35 0.91 -10.35
N PRO A 63 -3.86 0.71 -11.58
CA PRO A 63 -4.51 -0.55 -11.96
C PRO A 63 -3.52 -1.72 -12.06
N TYR A 64 -2.26 -1.42 -12.37
CA TYR A 64 -1.19 -2.40 -12.57
C TYR A 64 -0.43 -2.69 -11.28
N ARG A 65 -0.65 -1.87 -10.25
CA ARG A 65 -0.10 -2.03 -8.92
C ARG A 65 -1.16 -2.68 -8.04
N GLN A 66 -0.99 -3.96 -7.68
CA GLN A 66 -1.78 -4.52 -6.58
C GLN A 66 -1.25 -3.92 -5.27
N ILE A 67 -1.72 -2.72 -4.95
CA ILE A 67 -1.74 -2.28 -3.56
C ILE A 67 -2.77 -3.20 -2.92
N ASP A 68 -2.30 -4.08 -2.04
CA ASP A 68 -3.16 -4.93 -1.24
C ASP A 68 -4.01 -4.03 -0.33
N VAL A 69 -5.12 -3.51 -0.88
CA VAL A 69 -6.04 -2.59 -0.20
C VAL A 69 -6.64 -3.23 1.05
N SER A 70 -6.57 -4.56 1.16
CA SER A 70 -6.92 -5.28 2.38
C SER A 70 -6.02 -4.88 3.55
N ARG A 71 -4.72 -4.65 3.34
CA ARG A 71 -3.79 -4.22 4.40
C ARG A 71 -4.03 -2.79 4.87
N VAL A 72 -4.45 -1.90 3.97
CA VAL A 72 -4.79 -0.50 4.34
C VAL A 72 -6.07 -0.43 5.16
N GLN A 73 -7.02 -1.34 4.90
CA GLN A 73 -8.27 -1.45 5.66
C GLN A 73 -8.13 -2.23 6.97
N GLN A 74 -7.05 -2.99 7.17
CA GLN A 74 -6.72 -3.62 8.45
C GLN A 74 -6.12 -2.61 9.43
N ARG A 75 -6.87 -1.56 9.77
CA ARG A 75 -6.60 -0.84 11.01
C ARG A 75 -6.93 -1.82 12.15
N ALA A 76 -5.92 -2.23 12.90
CA ALA A 76 -6.14 -3.08 14.07
C ALA A 76 -7.09 -2.34 15.04
N ASN A 77 -8.29 -2.88 15.23
CA ASN A 77 -9.23 -2.34 16.19
C ASN A 77 -8.67 -2.59 17.60
N ILE A 78 -8.08 -1.57 18.21
CA ILE A 78 -7.62 -1.64 19.60
C ILE A 78 -8.87 -1.72 20.48
N ARG A 79 -9.20 -2.92 20.95
CA ARG A 79 -10.32 -3.17 21.85
C ARG A 79 -9.86 -2.97 23.29
N VAL A 80 -10.07 -1.79 23.83
CA VAL A 80 -9.88 -1.50 25.27
C VAL A 80 -11.09 -1.98 26.06
N GLN A 81 -10.85 -2.60 27.22
CA GLN A 81 -11.92 -2.95 28.16
C GLN A 81 -12.47 -1.69 28.84
N SER A 82 -13.80 -1.63 28.98
CA SER A 82 -14.43 -0.53 29.72
C SER A 82 -14.23 -0.71 31.23
N LYS A 83 -13.95 0.39 31.95
CA LYS A 83 -13.88 0.41 33.42
C LYS A 83 -15.15 -0.15 34.08
N SER A 84 -16.31 0.01 33.42
CA SER A 84 -17.59 -0.52 33.90
C SER A 84 -17.65 -2.04 33.83
N GLU A 85 -17.17 -2.64 32.74
CA GLU A 85 -17.12 -4.09 32.55
C GLU A 85 -16.21 -4.74 33.59
N TRP A 86 -15.03 -4.16 33.82
CA TRP A 86 -14.09 -4.61 34.84
C TRP A 86 -14.71 -4.58 36.25
N ARG A 87 -15.40 -3.48 36.62
CA ARG A 87 -16.10 -3.39 37.92
C ARG A 87 -17.21 -4.43 38.07
N SER A 88 -17.94 -4.73 37.00
CA SER A 88 -18.99 -5.74 37.04
C SER A 88 -18.43 -7.15 37.17
N GLN A 89 -17.31 -7.46 36.50
CA GLN A 89 -16.58 -8.72 36.68
C GLN A 89 -16.06 -8.87 38.12
N MET A 90 -15.45 -7.82 38.69
CA MET A 90 -14.97 -7.85 40.07
C MET A 90 -16.09 -8.08 41.09
N ARG A 91 -17.25 -7.41 40.93
CA ARG A 91 -18.42 -7.66 41.79
C ARG A 91 -18.97 -9.08 41.66
N LYS A 92 -18.88 -9.68 40.47
CA LYS A 92 -19.29 -11.07 40.25
C LYS A 92 -18.37 -12.04 41.00
N LEU A 93 -17.05 -11.89 40.84
CA LEU A 93 -16.04 -12.68 41.55
C LEU A 93 -16.18 -12.55 43.07
N GLU A 94 -16.44 -11.33 43.56
CA GLU A 94 -16.64 -11.11 45.00
C GLU A 94 -17.90 -11.82 45.52
N ARG A 95 -18.99 -11.86 44.73
CA ARG A 95 -20.19 -12.62 45.09
C ARG A 95 -19.92 -14.12 45.12
N GLU A 96 -19.26 -14.67 44.10
CA GLU A 96 -18.94 -16.10 44.05
C GLU A 96 -18.10 -16.52 45.26
N LYS A 97 -17.07 -15.74 45.62
CA LYS A 97 -16.27 -15.97 46.84
C LYS A 97 -17.07 -15.97 48.14
N ARG A 98 -18.20 -15.26 48.20
CA ARG A 98 -19.07 -15.25 49.39
C ARG A 98 -19.89 -16.54 49.53
N TYR A 99 -20.16 -17.22 48.42
CA TYR A 99 -20.96 -18.45 48.38
C TYR A 99 -20.13 -19.73 48.25
N GLU A 100 -18.80 -19.63 48.11
CA GLU A 100 -17.85 -20.76 48.13
C GLU A 100 -17.46 -21.22 49.56
N LYS A 101 -18.21 -20.81 50.59
CA LYS A 101 -17.96 -21.19 51.99
C LYS A 101 -18.93 -22.23 52.50
#